data_AF-A0A962JHP5-F1
#
_entry.id   AF-A0A962JHP5-F1
#
_cell.length_a   1.000
_cell.length_b   1.000
_cell.length_c   1.000
_cell.angle_alpha   90.00
_cell.angle_beta   90.00
_cell.angle_gamma   90.00
#
_symmetry.space_group_name_H-M   'P 1'
#
loop_
_entity.id
_entity.type
_entity.pdbx_description
1 polymer ?
#
loop_
_entity_poly.entity_id
_entity_poly.type
_entity_poly.pdbx_seq_one_letter_code
_entity_poly.pdbx_strand_id
1 'polypeptide(L)' 'AFVLETRRASISFVQRKFKIGYNRAARLIEAMEMAGLVSAMQGNGTREVLVPNHD' A
#
# COMPACT_ATOMS: atom_id res chain seq x y z
N ALA A 1 -10.12 5.54 2.91
CA ALA A 1 -8.92 4.70 3.11
C ALA A 1 -7.74 5.23 2.29
N PHE A 2 -6.67 5.72 2.93
CA PHE A 2 -5.67 6.58 2.27
C PHE A 2 -4.91 5.99 1.06
N VAL A 3 -4.49 4.73 1.12
CA VAL A 3 -3.77 4.09 0.00
C VAL A 3 -4.68 3.91 -1.21
N LEU A 4 -5.98 3.69 -0.99
CA LEU A 4 -6.98 3.59 -2.05
C LEU A 4 -7.18 4.96 -2.71
N GLU A 5 -7.45 5.99 -1.90
CA GLU A 5 -7.63 7.38 -2.36
C GLU A 5 -6.45 7.91 -3.17
N THR A 6 -5.22 7.67 -2.69
CA THR A 6 -4.00 8.18 -3.34
C THR A 6 -3.48 7.29 -4.46
N ARG A 7 -4.05 6.08 -4.63
CA ARG A 7 -3.59 5.06 -5.59
C ARG A 7 -2.09 4.76 -5.47
N ARG A 8 -1.50 4.97 -4.29
CA ARG A 8 -0.05 4.86 -4.02
C ARG A 8 0.21 3.83 -2.93
N ALA A 9 0.46 2.58 -3.34
CA ALA A 9 0.80 1.48 -2.45
C ALA A 9 2.30 1.20 -2.43
N SER A 10 3.09 2.11 -1.84
CA SER A 10 4.51 1.87 -1.56
C SER A 10 4.81 1.95 -0.07
N ILE A 11 5.72 1.10 0.39
CA ILE A 11 6.09 0.99 1.81
C ILE A 11 6.59 2.34 2.33
N SER A 12 7.45 3.02 1.57
CA SER A 12 8.03 4.32 1.97
C SER A 12 6.98 5.44 2.04
N PHE A 13 5.93 5.38 1.23
CA PHE A 13 4.83 6.35 1.28
C PHE A 13 3.95 6.14 2.52
N VAL A 14 3.59 4.89 2.81
CA VAL A 14 2.86 4.52 4.04
C VAL A 14 3.68 4.88 5.28
N GLN A 15 4.99 4.61 5.26
CA GLN A 15 5.92 4.98 6.33
C GLN A 15 5.83 6.47 6.69
N ARG A 16 5.96 7.35 5.68
CA ARG A 16 5.94 8.81 5.89
C ARG A 16 4.56 9.33 6.28
N LYS A 17 3.49 8.83 5.65
CA LYS A 17 2.12 9.28 5.93
C LYS A 17 1.72 8.98 7.37
N PHE A 18 1.99 7.76 7.83
CA PHE A 18 1.55 7.29 9.15
C PHE A 18 2.64 7.42 10.23
N LYS A 19 3.84 7.91 9.87
CA LYS A 19 4.99 8.07 10.77
C LYS A 19 5.33 6.78 11.53
N ILE A 20 5.33 5.65 10.81
CA ILE A 20 5.65 4.33 11.34
C ILE A 20 6.98 3.81 10.81
N GLY A 21 7.55 2.77 11.44
CA GLY A 21 8.76 2.12 10.94
C GLY A 21 8.52 1.27 9.68
N TYR A 22 9.59 1.00 8.92
CA TYR A 22 9.55 0.26 7.66
C TYR A 22 8.82 -1.09 7.78
N ASN A 23 9.18 -1.91 8.77
CA ASN A 23 8.58 -3.24 8.96
C ASN A 23 7.07 -3.19 9.23
N ARG A 24 6.61 -2.14 9.93
CA ARG A 24 5.17 -1.97 10.18
C ARG A 24 4.45 -1.57 8.88
N ALA A 25 5.03 -0.67 8.09
CA ALA A 25 4.49 -0.30 6.79
C ALA A 25 4.48 -1.48 5.80
N ALA A 26 5.52 -2.31 5.80
CA ALA A 26 5.61 -3.51 4.98
C ALA A 26 4.48 -4.50 5.29
N ARG A 27 4.26 -4.81 6.58
CA ARG A 27 3.16 -5.70 7.01
C ARG A 27 1.77 -5.18 6.64
N LEU A 28 1.57 -3.86 6.72
CA LEU A 28 0.30 -3.26 6.28
C LEU A 28 0.08 -3.48 4.78
N ILE A 29 1.12 -3.27 3.97
CA ILE A 29 1.06 -3.48 2.53
C ILE A 29 0.86 -4.96 2.17
N GLU A 30 1.53 -5.89 2.86
CA GLU A 30 1.32 -7.33 2.69
C GLU A 30 -0.11 -7.74 3.05
N ALA A 31 -0.66 -7.21 4.14
CA ALA A 31 -2.05 -7.46 4.51
C ALA A 31 -3.03 -6.94 3.44
N MET A 32 -2.72 -5.79 2.82
CA MET A 32 -3.51 -5.26 1.70
C MET A 32 -3.41 -6.15 0.45
N GLU A 33 -2.25 -6.73 0.16
CA GLU A 33 -2.06 -7.69 -0.93
C GLU A 33 -2.87 -8.96 -0.67
N MET A 34 -2.76 -9.53 0.52
CA MET A 34 -3.51 -10.73 0.93
C MET A 34 -5.03 -10.51 0.87
N ALA A 35 -5.49 -9.29 1.17
CA ALA A 35 -6.89 -8.91 1.06
C ALA A 35 -7.34 -8.60 -0.38
N GLY A 36 -6.45 -8.71 -1.39
CA GLY A 36 -6.75 -8.41 -2.79
C GLY A 36 -6.92 -6.92 -3.09
N LEU A 37 -6.47 -6.03 -2.20
CA LEU A 37 -6.60 -4.57 -2.37
C LEU A 37 -5.48 -3.99 -3.24
N VAL A 38 -4.30 -4.61 -3.22
CA VAL A 38 -3.13 -4.20 -4.00
C VAL A 38 -2.50 -5.38 -4.72
N SER A 39 -1.80 -5.11 -5.82
CA SER A 39 -1.09 -6.10 -6.61
C SER A 39 0.12 -6.69 -5.88
N ALA A 40 0.69 -7.74 -6.48
CA ALA A 40 2.06 -8.15 -6.21
C ALA A 40 3.04 -6.99 -6.39
N MET A 41 4.18 -7.07 -5.70
CA MET A 41 5.23 -6.07 -5.78
C MET A 41 5.83 -6.05 -7.19
N GLN A 42 5.88 -4.86 -7.79
CA GLN A 42 6.55 -4.63 -9.07
C GLN A 42 8.07 -4.46 -8.87
N GLY A 43 8.85 -4.55 -9.95
CA GLY A 43 10.32 -4.44 -9.90
C GLY A 43 10.86 -3.11 -9.34
N ASN A 44 10.04 -2.06 -9.27
CA ASN A 44 10.37 -0.77 -8.66
C ASN A 44 10.01 -0.67 -7.16
N GLY A 45 9.54 -1.75 -6.54
CA GLY A 45 9.13 -1.79 -5.13
C GLY A 45 7.76 -1.14 -4.85
N THR A 46 6.99 -0.82 -5.89
CA THR A 46 5.61 -0.32 -5.76
C THR A 46 4.59 -1.41 -6.03
N ARG A 47 3.37 -1.21 -5.57
CA ARG A 47 2.21 -2.04 -5.88
C ARG A 47 1.10 -1.16 -6.46
N GLU A 48 0.29 -1.75 -7.33
CA GLU A 48 -0.88 -1.11 -7.91
C GLU A 48 -2.10 -1.37 -7.02
N VAL A 49 -3.00 -0.39 -6.89
CA VAL A 49 -4.27 -0.59 -6.18
C VAL A 49 -5.27 -1.25 -7.11
N LEU A 50 -5.88 -2.36 -6.69
CA LEU A 50 -6.76 -3.16 -7.55
C LEU A 50 -8.23 -2.80 -7.42
N VAL A 51 -8.62 -2.21 -6.29
CA VAL A 51 -10.02 -1.85 -6.03
C VAL A 51 -10.34 -0.44 -6.54
N PRO A 52 -11.58 -0.20 -7.00
CA PRO A 52 -12.04 1.14 -7.38
C PRO A 52 -12.01 2.10 -6.18
N ASN A 53 -11.87 3.39 -6.45
CA ASN A 53 -12.02 4.41 -5.41
C ASN A 53 -13.47 4.40 -4.94
N HIS A 54 -13.67 4.09 -3.66
CA HIS A 54 -14.93 4.34 -2.98
C HIS A 54 -14.79 5.71 -2.30
N ASP A 55 -15.45 6.72 -2.87
CA ASP A 55 -15.65 8.03 -2.24
C ASP A 55 -16.56 7.91 -1.01
#